data_AF-A0A8D2MS65-F1
#
_entry.id   AF-A0A8D2MS65-F1
#
_cell.length_a   1.000
_cell.length_b   1.000
_cell.length_c   1.000
_cell.angle_alpha   90.00
_cell.angle_beta   90.00
_cell.angle_gamma   90.00
#
_symmetry.space_group_name_H-M   'P 1'
#
loop_
_entity.id
_entity.type
_entity.pdbx_description
1 polymer ?
#
loop_
_entity_poly.entity_id
_entity_poly.type
_entity_poly.pdbx_seq_one_letter_code
_entity_poly.pdbx_strand_id
1 'polypeptide(L)'
;RARPTPLPGPLHSRSLIAAMGPAGLPAPRGLGLPSLLQAQLQRQISETLQRCRQALLIFDEAEKLHSNLLDAITPFMAQHTSKGQADQQRSIFLFLSNLGGNTINEVALEFWRAGRAREEIPLEAVLGEQALTPGVVDNEKNSYAHRQLLREKLIDFVVPFLPLEYQHVRLCARDAFLARGLPYTEATLDQVAQMMVFVPKEEKLFSAQGCKSVPQRINYFLP
;
A
#
# COMPACT_ATOMS: atom_id res chain seq x y z
N ARG A 1 -7.15 18.07 -31.23
CA ARG A 1 -5.74 17.62 -31.24
C ARG A 1 -5.18 17.81 -29.83
N ALA A 2 -5.22 16.78 -28.99
CA ALA A 2 -4.61 16.83 -27.66
C ALA A 2 -3.08 16.78 -27.83
N ARG A 3 -2.36 17.70 -27.17
CA ARG A 3 -0.90 17.65 -27.08
C ARG A 3 -0.51 16.44 -26.22
N PRO A 4 0.51 15.66 -26.62
CA PRO A 4 1.10 14.68 -25.73
C PRO A 4 1.75 15.41 -24.54
N THR A 5 1.34 15.04 -23.33
CA THR A 5 2.07 15.36 -22.11
C THR A 5 3.48 14.74 -22.20
N PRO A 6 4.54 15.46 -21.80
CA PRO A 6 5.89 14.92 -21.84
C PRO A 6 6.00 13.76 -20.84
N LEU A 7 6.52 12.62 -21.31
CA LEU A 7 6.90 11.50 -20.46
C LEU A 7 7.92 11.98 -19.40
N PRO A 8 7.82 11.53 -18.14
CA PRO A 8 8.82 11.86 -17.14
C PRO A 8 10.16 11.26 -17.56
N GLY A 9 11.25 11.99 -17.26
CA GLY A 9 12.63 11.69 -17.64
C GLY A 9 13.17 10.32 -17.15
N PRO A 10 14.49 10.09 -17.27
CA PRO A 10 15.09 8.75 -17.21
C PRO A 10 14.63 7.95 -15.98
N LEU A 11 14.15 6.72 -16.22
CA LEU A 11 13.64 5.79 -15.21
C LEU A 11 14.75 5.40 -14.22
N HIS A 12 14.78 6.08 -13.08
CA HIS A 12 15.57 5.73 -11.90
C HIS A 12 14.85 4.65 -11.09
N SER A 13 15.52 4.05 -10.11
CA SER A 13 14.86 3.20 -9.11
C SER A 13 13.66 3.95 -8.51
N ARG A 14 12.51 3.29 -8.44
CA ARG A 14 11.26 3.90 -7.96
C ARG A 14 10.81 3.20 -6.70
N SER A 15 10.64 3.98 -5.65
CA SER A 15 10.12 3.54 -4.37
C SER A 15 8.67 3.99 -4.21
N LEU A 16 7.76 3.04 -4.05
CA LEU A 16 6.33 3.28 -3.90
C LEU A 16 5.88 2.76 -2.53
N ILE A 17 5.18 3.58 -1.75
CA ILE A 17 4.41 3.06 -0.61
C ILE A 17 2.94 2.95 -1.02
N ALA A 18 2.39 1.74 -0.96
CA ALA A 18 0.96 1.47 -1.07
C ALA A 18 0.36 1.38 0.33
N ALA A 19 -0.40 2.39 0.74
CA ALA A 19 -1.05 2.42 2.04
C ALA A 19 -2.42 1.72 1.99
N MET A 20 -2.56 0.49 2.51
CA MET A 20 -3.81 -0.30 2.60
C MET A 20 -4.47 -0.18 4.00
N GLY A 21 -5.71 -0.63 4.20
CA GLY A 21 -6.39 -0.62 5.52
C GLY A 21 -6.20 -1.94 6.28
N PRO A 22 -6.20 -1.97 7.62
CA PRO A 22 -5.49 -2.98 8.41
C PRO A 22 -6.24 -4.32 8.57
N ALA A 23 -5.46 -5.39 8.81
CA ALA A 23 -5.88 -6.56 9.57
C ALA A 23 -4.72 -6.99 10.49
N GLY A 24 -4.83 -6.67 11.78
CA GLY A 24 -3.84 -7.02 12.79
C GLY A 24 -3.84 -8.50 13.16
N LEU A 25 -2.66 -9.02 13.49
CA LEU A 25 -2.39 -10.23 14.29
C LEU A 25 -1.05 -10.01 15.02
N PRO A 26 -0.87 -10.58 16.23
CA PRO A 26 0.23 -10.25 17.13
C PRO A 26 1.54 -10.92 16.71
N ALA A 27 2.65 -10.20 16.89
CA ALA A 27 3.99 -10.72 16.69
C ALA A 27 4.46 -11.56 17.89
N PRO A 28 5.13 -12.71 17.69
CA PRO A 28 5.78 -13.43 18.77
C PRO A 28 7.06 -12.69 19.22
N ARG A 29 7.30 -12.69 20.54
CA ARG A 29 8.55 -12.25 21.16
C ARG A 29 9.53 -13.43 21.19
N GLY A 30 10.75 -13.26 20.69
CA GLY A 30 11.78 -14.29 20.81
C GLY A 30 13.13 -13.90 20.23
N LEU A 31 14.02 -13.44 21.13
CA LEU A 31 15.45 -13.75 21.25
C LEU A 31 16.36 -13.70 20.00
N GLY A 32 17.17 -12.63 19.95
CA GLY A 32 18.61 -12.66 19.65
C GLY A 32 19.08 -13.22 18.32
N LEU A 33 19.17 -12.37 17.28
CA LEU A 33 20.33 -12.18 16.38
C LEU A 33 19.99 -11.14 15.29
N PRO A 34 19.83 -9.84 15.63
CA PRO A 34 19.47 -8.81 14.67
C PRO A 34 20.44 -8.71 13.48
N SER A 35 21.71 -9.08 13.67
CA SER A 35 22.79 -8.96 12.67
C SER A 35 22.73 -10.01 11.56
N LEU A 36 22.29 -11.24 11.85
CA LEU A 36 22.23 -12.31 10.84
C LEU A 36 21.11 -12.07 9.83
N LEU A 37 19.94 -11.63 10.29
CA LEU A 37 18.81 -11.33 9.42
C LEU A 37 19.12 -10.15 8.50
N GLN A 38 19.76 -9.10 9.03
CA GLN A 38 20.23 -7.97 8.22
C GLN A 38 21.23 -8.43 7.16
N ALA A 39 22.26 -9.19 7.54
CA ALA A 39 23.28 -9.66 6.61
C ALA A 39 22.67 -10.56 5.51
N GLN A 40 21.72 -11.43 5.88
CA GLN A 40 21.01 -12.27 4.93
C GLN A 40 20.17 -11.44 3.95
N LEU A 41 19.43 -10.44 4.45
CA LEU A 41 18.62 -9.55 3.64
C LEU A 41 19.48 -8.74 2.65
N GLN A 42 20.58 -8.14 3.12
CA GLN A 42 21.51 -7.40 2.28
C GLN A 42 22.10 -8.28 1.18
N ARG A 43 22.50 -9.51 1.51
CA ARG A 43 23.01 -10.48 0.53
C ARG A 43 21.96 -10.80 -0.52
N GLN A 44 20.72 -11.10 -0.11
CA GLN A 44 19.64 -11.43 -1.05
C GLN A 44 19.31 -10.26 -1.99
N ILE A 45 19.25 -9.04 -1.47
CA ILE A 45 19.02 -7.84 -2.28
C ILE A 45 20.17 -7.67 -3.28
N SER A 46 21.42 -7.71 -2.81
CA SER A 46 22.61 -7.57 -3.66
C SER A 46 22.65 -8.62 -4.78
N GLU A 47 22.44 -9.90 -4.47
CA GLU A 47 22.41 -10.98 -5.45
C GLU A 47 21.28 -10.81 -6.47
N THR A 48 20.10 -10.37 -6.03
CA THR A 48 18.94 -10.11 -6.91
C THR A 48 19.23 -8.97 -7.87
N LEU A 49 19.79 -7.87 -7.34
CA LEU A 49 20.15 -6.69 -8.11
C LEU A 49 21.27 -6.96 -9.12
N GLN A 50 22.22 -7.85 -8.80
CA GLN A 50 23.25 -8.30 -9.73
C GLN A 50 22.70 -9.16 -10.88
N ARG A 51 21.67 -9.97 -10.60
CA ARG A 51 21.04 -10.85 -11.61
C ARG A 51 20.03 -10.14 -12.51
N CYS A 52 19.33 -9.15 -11.97
CA CYS A 52 18.26 -8.46 -12.67
C CYS A 52 18.41 -6.94 -12.56
N ARG A 53 18.61 -6.28 -13.72
CA ARG A 53 18.75 -4.82 -13.80
C ARG A 53 17.48 -4.04 -13.42
N GLN A 54 16.31 -4.67 -13.54
CA GLN A 54 15.01 -4.11 -13.19
C GLN A 54 14.27 -5.06 -12.25
N ALA A 55 14.83 -5.27 -11.07
CA ALA A 55 14.21 -6.09 -10.03
C ALA A 55 13.03 -5.33 -9.38
N LEU A 56 11.96 -6.05 -9.05
CA LEU A 56 10.89 -5.55 -8.19
C LEU A 56 11.03 -6.20 -6.81
N LEU A 57 11.28 -5.40 -5.78
CA LEU A 57 11.35 -5.82 -4.39
C LEU A 57 10.10 -5.35 -3.66
N ILE A 58 9.32 -6.28 -3.11
CA ILE A 58 8.07 -5.99 -2.41
C ILE A 58 8.24 -6.28 -0.92
N PHE A 59 7.97 -5.28 -0.10
CA PHE A 59 8.01 -5.34 1.36
C PHE A 59 6.58 -5.18 1.88
N ASP A 60 5.93 -6.29 2.18
CA ASP A 60 4.60 -6.28 2.77
C ASP A 60 4.64 -5.96 4.27
N GLU A 61 3.54 -5.41 4.80
CA GLU A 61 3.41 -4.97 6.19
C GLU A 61 4.57 -4.07 6.68
N ALA A 62 5.00 -3.11 5.85
CA ALA A 62 6.17 -2.28 6.10
C ALA A 62 6.10 -1.45 7.40
N GLU A 63 4.92 -1.19 7.96
CA GLU A 63 4.77 -0.57 9.28
C GLU A 63 5.32 -1.42 10.43
N LYS A 64 5.46 -2.73 10.23
CA LYS A 64 6.02 -3.70 11.18
C LYS A 64 7.51 -3.92 10.97
N LEU A 65 8.11 -3.35 9.92
CA LEU A 65 9.52 -3.49 9.63
C LEU A 65 10.36 -2.81 10.73
N HIS A 66 11.25 -3.57 11.36
CA HIS A 66 12.14 -3.05 12.39
C HIS A 66 13.16 -2.07 11.78
N SER A 67 13.52 -1.00 12.51
CA SER A 67 14.48 0.03 12.08
C SER A 67 15.78 -0.56 11.51
N ASN A 68 16.36 -1.49 12.25
CA ASN A 68 17.54 -2.26 11.86
C ASN A 68 17.46 -2.93 10.48
N LEU A 69 16.28 -3.40 10.05
CA LEU A 69 16.08 -3.99 8.73
C LEU A 69 15.90 -2.92 7.66
N LEU A 70 15.28 -1.80 8.02
CA LEU A 70 15.19 -0.64 7.16
C LEU A 70 16.58 -0.08 6.84
N ASP A 71 17.44 0.09 7.86
CA ASP A 71 18.83 0.53 7.70
C ASP A 71 19.63 -0.41 6.79
N ALA A 72 19.27 -1.70 6.76
CA ALA A 72 19.89 -2.68 5.87
C ALA A 72 19.45 -2.55 4.41
N ILE A 73 18.24 -2.01 4.14
CA ILE A 73 17.68 -1.80 2.80
C ILE A 73 18.08 -0.43 2.25
N THR A 74 18.15 0.60 3.10
CA THR A 74 18.43 2.00 2.75
C THR A 74 19.57 2.17 1.74
N PRO A 75 20.74 1.52 1.87
CA PRO A 75 21.85 1.68 0.94
C PRO A 75 21.52 1.29 -0.51
N PHE A 76 20.59 0.35 -0.71
CA PHE A 76 20.17 -0.10 -2.05
C PHE A 76 19.09 0.80 -2.67
N MET A 77 18.41 1.58 -1.84
CA MET A 77 17.43 2.58 -2.28
C MET A 77 18.07 3.94 -2.52
N ALA A 78 19.09 4.28 -1.71
CA ALA A 78 19.83 5.52 -1.82
C ALA A 78 20.49 5.63 -3.21
N GLN A 79 20.27 6.76 -3.87
CA GLN A 79 20.78 7.00 -5.21
C GLN A 79 22.32 6.97 -5.21
N HIS A 80 22.92 5.95 -5.81
CA HIS A 80 24.34 5.96 -6.11
C HIS A 80 24.60 6.95 -7.26
N THR A 81 24.83 8.22 -6.91
CA THR A 81 25.37 9.24 -7.82
C THR A 81 26.89 9.11 -7.93
N SER A 82 27.42 7.91 -8.11
CA SER A 82 28.84 7.73 -8.43
C SER A 82 29.06 8.09 -9.91
N LYS A 83 29.49 9.33 -10.14
CA LYS A 83 30.06 9.76 -11.43
C LYS A 83 31.14 8.75 -11.85
N GLY A 84 30.87 7.95 -12.88
CA GLY A 84 31.92 7.18 -13.57
C GLY A 84 31.65 5.69 -13.80
N GLN A 85 30.62 5.09 -13.21
CA GLN A 85 30.20 3.73 -13.57
C GLN A 85 28.73 3.72 -13.94
N ALA A 86 28.49 3.75 -15.24
CA ALA A 86 27.21 3.37 -15.79
C ALA A 86 26.96 1.90 -15.46
N ASP A 87 26.12 1.61 -14.46
CA ASP A 87 25.07 0.64 -14.74
C ASP A 87 23.73 1.02 -14.12
N GLN A 88 22.75 0.96 -15.00
CA GLN A 88 21.40 1.47 -14.90
C GLN A 88 20.56 0.51 -14.05
N GLN A 89 20.81 0.42 -12.74
CA GLN A 89 19.92 -0.34 -11.86
C GLN A 89 18.61 0.45 -11.70
N ARG A 90 17.54 -0.09 -12.28
CA ARG A 90 16.18 0.50 -12.33
C ARG A 90 15.25 -0.27 -11.41
N SER A 91 15.73 -0.63 -10.24
CA SER A 91 14.99 -1.51 -9.34
C SER A 91 13.84 -0.76 -8.69
N ILE A 92 12.72 -1.45 -8.53
CA ILE A 92 11.50 -0.89 -7.96
C ILE A 92 11.38 -1.44 -6.55
N PHE A 93 11.26 -0.56 -5.57
CA PHE A 93 11.01 -0.92 -4.18
C PHE A 93 9.54 -0.59 -3.87
N LEU A 94 8.73 -1.60 -3.56
CA LEU A 94 7.32 -1.44 -3.26
C LEU A 94 7.09 -1.80 -1.79
N PHE A 95 6.72 -0.83 -0.97
CA PHE A 95 6.34 -1.05 0.42
C PHE A 95 4.81 -1.05 0.53
N LEU A 96 4.22 -2.14 0.97
CA LEU A 96 2.80 -2.18 1.30
C LEU A 96 2.68 -1.93 2.80
N SER A 97 1.85 -0.98 3.20
CA SER A 97 1.71 -0.63 4.62
C SER A 97 0.29 -0.28 4.98
N ASN A 98 -0.15 -0.47 6.22
CA ASN A 98 -1.44 0.06 6.67
C ASN A 98 -1.40 1.42 7.35
N LEU A 99 -0.24 2.08 7.31
CA LEU A 99 -0.04 3.33 7.99
C LEU A 99 -0.78 4.47 7.30
N GLY A 100 -1.38 5.36 8.10
CA GLY A 100 -2.19 6.47 7.60
C GLY A 100 -3.64 6.07 7.27
N GLY A 101 -3.99 4.78 7.31
CA GLY A 101 -5.33 4.29 6.95
C GLY A 101 -6.48 5.00 7.69
N ASN A 102 -6.30 5.37 8.96
CA ASN A 102 -7.32 6.10 9.72
C ASN A 102 -7.57 7.50 9.13
N THR A 103 -6.51 8.26 8.85
CA THR A 103 -6.62 9.59 8.23
C THR A 103 -7.23 9.50 6.83
N ILE A 104 -6.84 8.51 6.03
CA ILE A 104 -7.44 8.26 4.71
C ILE A 104 -8.95 8.01 4.84
N ASN A 105 -9.36 7.18 5.80
CA ASN A 105 -10.78 6.87 6.04
C ASN A 105 -11.57 8.08 6.54
N GLU A 106 -10.98 8.91 7.40
CA GLU A 106 -11.58 10.15 7.90
C GLU A 106 -11.84 11.14 6.75
N VAL A 107 -10.85 11.38 5.89
CA VAL A 107 -10.99 12.25 4.71
C VAL A 107 -12.07 11.72 3.76
N ALA A 108 -12.07 10.41 3.49
CA ALA A 108 -13.10 9.80 2.65
C ALA A 108 -14.51 9.97 3.24
N LEU A 109 -14.66 9.83 4.56
CA LEU A 109 -15.92 10.01 5.25
C LEU A 109 -16.40 11.47 5.22
N GLU A 110 -15.49 12.43 5.38
CA GLU A 110 -15.80 13.87 5.31
C GLU A 110 -16.32 14.27 3.94
N PHE A 111 -15.68 13.80 2.87
CA PHE A 111 -16.14 14.05 1.50
C PHE A 111 -17.53 13.47 1.24
N TRP A 112 -17.76 12.24 1.71
CA TRP A 112 -19.07 11.61 1.60
C TRP A 112 -20.15 12.39 2.38
N ARG A 113 -19.86 12.84 3.61
CA ARG A 113 -20.78 13.66 4.42
C ARG A 113 -21.08 15.01 3.78
N ALA A 114 -20.13 15.56 3.03
CA ALA A 114 -20.30 16.78 2.24
C ALA A 114 -21.06 16.54 0.92
N GLY A 115 -21.50 15.31 0.64
CA GLY A 115 -22.21 14.96 -0.59
C GLY A 115 -21.33 15.00 -1.85
N ARG A 116 -20.01 14.92 -1.68
CA ARG A 116 -19.04 14.96 -2.78
C ARG A 116 -18.73 13.56 -3.29
N ALA A 117 -18.42 13.47 -4.58
CA ALA A 117 -18.01 12.19 -5.15
C ALA A 117 -16.64 11.77 -4.62
N ARG A 118 -16.44 10.46 -4.48
CA ARG A 118 -15.18 9.84 -4.06
C ARG A 118 -14.01 10.25 -4.97
N GLU A 119 -14.26 10.36 -6.27
CA GLU A 119 -13.28 10.68 -7.30
C GLU A 119 -12.78 12.13 -7.20
N GLU A 120 -13.47 12.98 -6.43
CA GLU A 120 -13.05 14.36 -6.19
C GLU A 120 -12.04 14.50 -5.03
N ILE A 121 -11.73 13.42 -4.31
CA ILE A 121 -10.76 13.44 -3.21
C ILE A 121 -9.35 13.71 -3.79
N PRO A 122 -8.75 14.89 -3.53
CA PRO A 122 -7.44 15.21 -4.05
C PRO A 122 -6.36 14.50 -3.22
N LEU A 123 -5.22 14.21 -3.85
CA LEU A 123 -4.10 13.51 -3.19
C LEU A 123 -3.60 14.30 -1.96
N GLU A 124 -3.62 15.62 -2.07
CA GLU A 124 -3.22 16.59 -1.06
C GLU A 124 -4.08 16.48 0.21
N ALA A 125 -5.38 16.20 0.07
CA ALA A 125 -6.26 16.03 1.22
C ALA A 125 -5.93 14.76 2.01
N VAL A 126 -5.47 13.72 1.32
CA VAL A 126 -5.18 12.41 1.93
C VAL A 126 -3.79 12.35 2.54
N LEU A 127 -2.79 12.91 1.83
CA LEU A 127 -1.41 12.92 2.30
C LEU A 127 -1.12 14.10 3.23
N GLY A 128 -1.98 15.12 3.24
CA GLY A 128 -1.76 16.38 3.94
C GLY A 128 -0.66 17.22 3.29
N GLU A 129 -0.64 18.53 3.59
CA GLU A 129 0.39 19.44 3.06
C GLU A 129 1.82 19.05 3.50
N GLN A 130 1.95 18.32 4.62
CA GLN A 130 3.23 17.92 5.23
C GLN A 130 3.88 16.71 4.57
N ALA A 131 3.11 15.75 4.03
CA ALA A 131 3.71 14.61 3.31
C ALA A 131 4.19 14.99 1.90
N LEU A 132 3.71 16.11 1.38
CA LEU A 132 4.13 16.70 0.10
C LEU A 132 5.33 17.66 0.26
N THR A 133 5.64 18.07 1.49
CA THR A 133 6.79 18.93 1.79
C THR A 133 7.95 18.09 2.35
N PRO A 134 9.07 17.96 1.63
CA PRO A 134 10.22 17.19 2.10
C PRO A 134 10.83 17.83 3.35
N GLY A 135 10.71 17.15 4.51
CA GLY A 135 11.46 17.49 5.73
C GLY A 135 10.65 17.93 6.95
N VAL A 136 9.32 17.86 6.94
CA VAL A 136 8.49 18.22 8.11
C VAL A 136 7.61 17.03 8.50
N VAL A 137 8.09 16.19 9.42
CA VAL A 137 7.26 15.16 10.07
C VAL A 137 7.55 15.20 11.56
N ASP A 138 6.98 16.19 12.25
CA ASP A 138 6.84 16.20 13.71
C ASP A 138 5.36 16.04 14.04
N ASN A 139 4.93 14.78 14.14
CA ASN A 139 3.72 14.43 14.88
C ASN A 139 3.89 13.03 15.46
N GLU A 140 3.69 12.93 16.77
CA GLU A 140 4.02 11.80 17.65
C GLU A 140 3.22 10.50 17.35
N LYS A 141 2.33 10.49 16.35
CA LYS A 141 1.40 9.38 16.07
C LYS A 141 1.83 8.44 14.93
N ASN A 142 2.90 8.74 14.19
CA ASN A 142 3.34 7.89 13.09
C ASN A 142 4.36 6.83 13.54
N SER A 143 4.25 5.59 13.03
CA SER A 143 5.23 4.52 13.27
C SER A 143 6.64 5.00 12.90
N TYR A 144 7.63 4.66 13.74
CA TYR A 144 9.03 5.06 13.57
C TYR A 144 9.58 4.67 12.19
N ALA A 145 9.21 3.49 11.67
CA ALA A 145 9.62 3.03 10.34
C ALA A 145 9.14 3.97 9.22
N HIS A 146 7.91 4.49 9.32
CA HIS A 146 7.37 5.45 8.37
C HIS A 146 8.04 6.82 8.50
N ARG A 147 8.32 7.26 9.72
CA ARG A 147 9.12 8.47 9.96
C ARG A 147 10.50 8.36 9.35
N GLN A 148 11.19 7.23 9.50
CA GLN A 148 12.54 7.06 8.97
C GLN A 148 12.56 6.94 7.43
N LEU A 149 11.62 6.17 6.85
CA LEU A 149 11.43 6.07 5.39
C LEU A 149 11.15 7.43 4.74
N LEU A 150 10.29 8.25 5.36
CA LEU A 150 9.96 9.59 4.86
C LEU A 150 11.07 10.62 5.14
N ARG A 151 11.72 10.54 6.30
CA ARG A 151 12.77 11.49 6.73
C ARG A 151 14.05 11.35 5.89
N GLU A 152 14.35 10.15 5.39
CA GLU A 152 15.51 9.89 4.54
C GLU A 152 15.25 10.17 3.04
N LYS A 153 14.06 10.66 2.65
CA LYS A 153 13.65 10.93 1.25
C LYS A 153 13.82 9.71 0.32
N LEU A 154 13.68 8.51 0.85
CA LEU A 154 13.86 7.26 0.09
C LEU A 154 12.62 6.86 -0.72
N ILE A 155 11.49 7.51 -0.46
CA ILE A 155 10.21 7.26 -1.13
C ILE A 155 9.99 8.32 -2.20
N ASP A 156 9.83 7.87 -3.45
CA ASP A 156 9.55 8.75 -4.57
C ASP A 156 8.05 9.09 -4.67
N PHE A 157 7.18 8.10 -4.40
CA PHE A 157 5.74 8.25 -4.52
C PHE A 157 4.99 7.55 -3.38
N VAL A 158 3.94 8.21 -2.89
CA VAL A 158 2.97 7.62 -1.98
C VAL A 158 1.66 7.44 -2.72
N VAL A 159 1.10 6.23 -2.68
CA VAL A 159 -0.17 5.89 -3.33
C VAL A 159 -1.18 5.47 -2.26
N PRO A 160 -2.14 6.34 -1.90
CA PRO A 160 -3.16 6.00 -0.93
C PRO A 160 -4.25 5.10 -1.53
N PHE A 161 -4.69 4.09 -0.78
CA PHE A 161 -5.83 3.26 -1.14
C PHE A 161 -7.04 3.68 -0.30
N LEU A 162 -8.04 4.26 -0.96
CA LEU A 162 -9.28 4.69 -0.33
C LEU A 162 -10.14 3.47 0.09
N PRO A 163 -10.92 3.57 1.18
CA PRO A 163 -11.77 2.47 1.66
C PRO A 163 -12.80 2.04 0.62
N LEU A 164 -13.15 0.75 0.57
CA LEU A 164 -14.07 0.22 -0.45
C LEU A 164 -15.53 0.35 -0.01
N GLU A 165 -16.34 1.01 -0.83
CA GLU A 165 -17.80 1.12 -0.64
C GLU A 165 -18.55 -0.17 -1.03
N TYR A 166 -19.83 -0.24 -0.68
CA TYR A 166 -20.72 -1.37 -0.99
C TYR A 166 -20.67 -1.80 -2.48
N GLN A 167 -20.70 -0.84 -3.41
CA GLN A 167 -20.65 -1.13 -4.84
C GLN A 167 -19.34 -1.82 -5.25
N HIS A 168 -18.21 -1.41 -4.68
CA HIS A 168 -16.91 -2.05 -4.93
C HIS A 168 -16.88 -3.50 -4.42
N VAL A 169 -17.53 -3.78 -3.29
CA VAL A 169 -17.65 -5.15 -2.76
C VAL A 169 -18.46 -6.04 -3.70
N ARG A 170 -19.54 -5.53 -4.32
CA ARG A 170 -20.30 -6.28 -5.35
C ARG A 170 -19.43 -6.62 -6.56
N LEU A 171 -18.57 -5.69 -7.00
CA LEU A 171 -17.61 -5.94 -8.07
C LEU A 171 -16.60 -7.02 -7.70
N CYS A 172 -16.06 -6.98 -6.47
CA CYS A 172 -15.19 -8.05 -5.98
C CYS A 172 -15.90 -9.40 -5.90
N ALA A 173 -17.18 -9.43 -5.53
CA ALA A 173 -17.96 -10.66 -5.51
C ALA A 173 -18.12 -11.22 -6.92
N ARG A 174 -18.44 -10.37 -7.89
CA ARG A 174 -18.53 -10.73 -9.31
C ARG A 174 -17.23 -11.36 -9.79
N ASP A 175 -16.10 -10.72 -9.54
CA ASP A 175 -14.79 -11.23 -9.94
C ASP A 175 -14.46 -12.56 -9.26
N ALA A 176 -14.86 -12.74 -8.00
CA ALA A 176 -14.68 -13.99 -7.27
C ALA A 176 -15.50 -15.16 -7.85
N PHE A 177 -16.75 -14.90 -8.28
CA PHE A 177 -17.56 -15.91 -8.99
C PHE A 177 -16.93 -16.28 -10.34
N LEU A 178 -16.54 -15.26 -11.14
CA LEU A 178 -15.92 -15.44 -12.45
C LEU A 178 -14.60 -16.22 -12.36
N ALA A 179 -13.75 -15.91 -11.39
CA ALA A 179 -12.48 -16.60 -11.18
C ALA A 179 -12.62 -18.10 -10.89
N ARG A 180 -13.81 -18.55 -10.46
CA ARG A 180 -14.13 -19.96 -10.21
C ARG A 180 -15.04 -20.58 -11.27
N GLY A 181 -15.39 -19.83 -12.33
CA GLY A 181 -16.31 -20.30 -13.37
C GLY A 181 -17.72 -20.56 -12.87
N LEU A 182 -18.14 -19.88 -11.80
CA LEU A 182 -19.45 -20.06 -11.19
C LEU A 182 -20.45 -19.04 -11.77
N PRO A 183 -21.71 -19.43 -12.00
CA PRO A 183 -22.74 -18.49 -12.37
C PRO A 183 -23.06 -17.57 -11.18
N TYR A 184 -23.45 -16.33 -11.48
CA TYR A 184 -23.93 -15.38 -10.48
C TYR A 184 -25.10 -14.57 -11.04
N THR A 185 -25.88 -13.99 -10.14
CA THR A 185 -26.93 -13.00 -10.40
C THR A 185 -26.67 -11.75 -9.58
N GLU A 186 -27.23 -10.60 -9.97
CA GLU A 186 -27.13 -9.37 -9.16
C GLU A 186 -27.58 -9.60 -7.71
N ALA A 187 -28.64 -10.41 -7.49
CA ALA A 187 -29.11 -10.75 -6.17
C ALA A 187 -28.07 -11.53 -5.34
N THR A 188 -27.36 -12.48 -5.94
CA THR A 188 -26.29 -13.21 -5.23
C THR A 188 -25.10 -12.30 -4.91
N LEU A 189 -24.78 -11.33 -5.77
CA LEU A 189 -23.72 -10.35 -5.49
C LEU A 189 -24.11 -9.46 -4.30
N ASP A 190 -25.37 -9.03 -4.25
CA ASP A 190 -25.90 -8.27 -3.11
C ASP A 190 -25.90 -9.08 -1.82
N GLN A 191 -26.28 -10.36 -1.86
CA GLN A 191 -26.21 -11.22 -0.67
C GLN A 191 -24.78 -11.38 -0.15
N VAL A 192 -23.80 -11.56 -1.05
CA VAL A 192 -22.38 -11.61 -0.67
C VAL A 192 -21.95 -10.30 -0.02
N ALA A 193 -22.32 -9.16 -0.60
CA ALA A 193 -22.01 -7.85 -0.05
C ALA A 193 -22.69 -7.64 1.31
N GLN A 194 -23.95 -8.02 1.49
CA GLN A 194 -24.69 -7.89 2.76
C GLN A 194 -24.09 -8.72 3.90
N MET A 195 -23.41 -9.83 3.59
CA MET A 195 -22.65 -10.59 4.59
C MET A 195 -21.38 -9.85 5.05
N MET A 196 -20.98 -8.76 4.41
CA MET A 196 -19.81 -7.94 4.77
C MET A 196 -20.09 -7.02 5.96
N VAL A 197 -19.04 -6.72 6.71
CA VAL A 197 -19.11 -5.73 7.80
C VAL A 197 -18.78 -4.37 7.22
N PHE A 198 -19.70 -3.43 7.38
CA PHE A 198 -19.52 -2.04 6.95
C PHE A 198 -19.41 -1.09 8.15
N VAL A 199 -18.63 -0.03 7.97
CA VAL A 199 -18.34 1.03 8.92
C VAL A 199 -18.47 2.41 8.25
N PRO A 200 -18.76 3.48 9.02
CA PRO A 200 -19.32 3.48 10.38
C PRO A 200 -20.65 2.68 10.49
N LYS A 201 -21.04 2.29 11.71
CA LYS A 201 -22.15 1.32 11.92
C LYS A 201 -23.51 1.90 11.51
N GLU A 202 -23.64 3.20 11.63
CA GLU A 202 -24.85 3.97 11.40
C GLU A 202 -25.11 4.11 9.90
N GLU A 203 -24.09 4.52 9.14
CA GLU A 203 -24.17 4.75 7.69
C GLU A 203 -23.84 3.51 6.84
N LYS A 204 -23.16 2.49 7.39
CA LYS A 204 -22.74 1.25 6.70
C LYS A 204 -22.10 1.49 5.33
N LEU A 205 -21.17 2.44 5.28
CA LEU A 205 -20.65 2.96 4.02
C LEU A 205 -19.47 2.16 3.46
N PHE A 206 -18.43 1.96 4.28
CA PHE A 206 -17.16 1.37 3.88
C PHE A 206 -16.99 -0.05 4.42
N SER A 207 -16.50 -0.97 3.60
CA SER A 207 -16.19 -2.34 4.04
C SER A 207 -14.99 -2.33 5.00
N ALA A 208 -15.20 -2.84 6.21
CA ALA A 208 -14.18 -2.89 7.25
C ALA A 208 -12.96 -3.74 6.87
N GLN A 209 -13.11 -4.68 5.93
CA GLN A 209 -12.05 -5.58 5.48
C GLN A 209 -11.81 -5.49 3.96
N GLY A 210 -12.32 -4.43 3.31
CA GLY A 210 -12.29 -4.32 1.85
C GLY A 210 -12.92 -5.55 1.19
N CYS A 211 -12.17 -6.19 0.29
CA CYS A 211 -12.61 -7.41 -0.41
C CYS A 211 -11.95 -8.71 0.08
N LYS A 212 -11.12 -8.64 1.14
CA LYS A 212 -10.28 -9.77 1.59
C LYS A 212 -11.06 -11.05 1.87
N SER A 213 -12.27 -10.90 2.42
CA SER A 213 -13.12 -12.00 2.88
C SER A 213 -14.25 -12.37 1.91
N VAL A 214 -14.29 -11.77 0.73
CA VAL A 214 -15.30 -12.04 -0.31
C VAL A 214 -15.16 -13.46 -0.90
N PRO A 215 -13.96 -13.95 -1.24
CA PRO A 215 -13.79 -15.31 -1.79
C PRO A 215 -14.24 -16.44 -0.85
N GLN A 216 -14.22 -16.22 0.46
CA GLN A 216 -14.71 -17.17 1.46
C GLN A 216 -16.24 -17.13 1.53
N ARG A 217 -16.87 -15.96 1.36
CA ARG A 217 -18.32 -15.79 1.40
C ARG A 217 -19.02 -16.43 0.22
N ILE A 218 -18.41 -16.42 -0.97
CA ILE A 218 -19.01 -17.09 -2.13
C ILE A 218 -19.11 -18.62 -1.95
N ASN A 219 -18.39 -19.22 -0.99
CA ASN A 219 -18.49 -20.65 -0.69
C ASN A 219 -19.89 -21.07 -0.22
N TYR A 220 -20.65 -20.15 0.39
CA TYR A 220 -22.02 -20.42 0.84
C TYR A 220 -23.02 -20.59 -0.31
N PHE A 221 -22.61 -20.27 -1.55
CA PHE A 221 -23.42 -20.40 -2.76
C PHE A 221 -22.97 -21.55 -3.65
N LEU A 222 -21.99 -22.33 -3.18
CA LEU A 222 -21.61 -23.57 -3.84
C LEU A 222 -22.65 -24.65 -3.52
N PRO A 223 -23.01 -25.50 -4.51
CA PRO A 223 -23.86 -26.66 -4.28
C PRO A 223 -23.19 -27.72 -3.40
#